data_AF-A0AB38CZT7-F1
#
_entry.id   AF-A0AB38CZT7-F1
#
_cell.length_a   1.000
_cell.length_b   1.000
_cell.length_c   1.000
_cell.angle_alpha   90.00
_cell.angle_beta   90.00
_cell.angle_gamma   90.00
#
_symmetry.space_group_name_H-M   'P 1'
#
loop_
_entity.id
_entity.type
_entity.pdbx_description
1 polymer ?
#
loop_
_entity_poly.entity_id
_entity_poly.type
_entity_poly.pdbx_seq_one_letter_code
_entity_poly.pdbx_strand_id
1 'polypeptide(L)'
;MDRRIPRVTARPVPWTASFGVVMRRFPGCSQPAESADLDHSIPYAIGGHTSADNLKALCRKHHLLKTCCGWREVQEPDGIIVWKAPTDTFTAPA
;
A
#
# COMPACT_ATOMS: atom_id res chain seq x y z
N MET A 1 0.13 -25.16 -8.83
CA MET A 1 -0.61 -24.38 -7.82
C MET A 1 0.21 -24.35 -6.54
N ASP A 2 0.54 -23.15 -6.05
CA ASP A 2 0.81 -22.76 -4.65
C ASP A 2 1.84 -21.61 -4.66
N ARG A 3 1.33 -20.38 -4.77
CA ARG A 3 2.10 -19.12 -4.70
C ARG A 3 1.97 -18.54 -3.29
N ARG A 4 2.46 -19.26 -2.28
CA ARG A 4 2.58 -18.73 -0.92
C ARG A 4 3.65 -17.63 -0.88
N ILE A 5 3.23 -16.42 -1.25
CA ILE A 5 3.90 -15.16 -0.96
C ILE A 5 3.62 -14.88 0.52
N PRO A 6 4.60 -14.49 1.36
CA PRO A 6 4.31 -13.92 2.67
C PRO A 6 3.57 -12.60 2.45
N ARG A 7 2.24 -12.68 2.42
CA ARG A 7 1.33 -11.57 2.10
C ARG A 7 1.18 -10.70 3.32
N VAL A 8 1.59 -9.44 3.23
CA VAL A 8 1.16 -8.43 4.20
C VAL A 8 0.03 -7.65 3.55
N THR A 9 -1.20 -7.92 3.98
CA THR A 9 -2.36 -7.21 3.45
C THR A 9 -2.45 -5.84 4.12
N ALA A 10 -2.50 -4.77 3.35
CA ALA A 10 -2.94 -3.47 3.84
C ALA A 10 -4.46 -3.46 3.96
N ARG A 11 -4.98 -4.17 4.96
CA ARG A 11 -6.34 -3.95 5.44
C ARG A 11 -6.35 -2.61 6.18
N PRO A 12 -7.47 -1.86 6.14
CA PRO A 12 -7.66 -0.77 7.09
C PRO A 12 -7.32 -1.30 8.50
N VAL A 13 -6.54 -0.55 9.26
CA VAL A 13 -6.29 -0.88 10.67
C VAL A 13 -7.66 -1.09 11.36
N PRO A 14 -7.89 -2.24 12.02
CA PRO A 14 -9.24 -2.64 12.46
C PRO A 14 -9.94 -1.68 13.44
N TRP A 15 -9.27 -0.65 13.96
CA TRP A 15 -9.80 0.21 15.02
C TRP A 15 -10.16 1.65 14.61
N THR A 16 -9.90 2.10 13.37
CA THR A 16 -10.04 3.54 13.00
C THR A 16 -10.81 3.87 11.72
N ALA A 17 -11.64 3.00 11.16
CA ALA A 17 -12.65 3.46 10.19
C ALA A 17 -13.77 4.28 10.88
N SER A 18 -13.85 4.27 12.21
CA SER A 18 -14.97 4.82 13.00
C SER A 18 -15.00 6.35 13.17
N PHE A 19 -13.98 7.09 12.72
CA PHE A 19 -13.94 8.56 12.84
C PHE A 19 -13.88 9.30 11.49
N GLY A 20 -14.15 8.61 10.36
CA GLY A 20 -14.15 9.24 9.03
C GLY A 20 -12.76 9.64 8.49
N VAL A 21 -11.69 9.30 9.21
CA VAL A 21 -10.31 9.58 8.78
C VAL A 21 -9.80 8.47 7.87
N VAL A 22 -9.43 8.83 6.65
CA VAL A 22 -8.77 7.91 5.71
C VAL A 22 -7.32 7.73 6.13
N MET A 23 -6.89 6.48 6.32
CA MET A 23 -5.52 6.15 6.69
C MET A 23 -4.66 5.81 5.47
N ARG A 24 -3.34 6.01 5.58
CA ARG A 24 -2.38 5.59 4.56
C ARG A 24 -2.40 4.07 4.40
N ARG A 25 -2.16 3.59 3.17
CA ARG A 25 -2.44 2.22 2.73
C ARG A 25 -1.22 1.29 2.80
N PHE A 26 -0.14 1.67 3.48
CA PHE A 26 0.99 0.76 3.73
C PHE A 26 0.80 0.00 5.05
N PRO A 27 1.11 -1.30 5.14
CA PRO A 27 0.93 -2.07 6.37
C PRO A 27 1.70 -1.49 7.55
N GLY A 28 1.03 -1.33 8.70
CA GLY A 28 1.64 -0.74 9.91
C GLY A 28 1.80 0.78 9.90
N CYS A 29 1.33 1.48 8.85
CA CYS A 29 1.30 2.94 8.87
C CYS A 29 0.07 3.44 9.62
N SER A 30 0.28 4.20 10.71
CA SER A 30 -0.77 4.76 11.57
C SER A 30 -1.08 6.24 11.30
N GLN A 31 -0.65 6.77 10.14
CA GLN A 31 -0.75 8.18 9.81
C GLN A 31 -1.95 8.48 8.88
N PRO A 32 -2.66 9.62 9.05
CA PRO A 32 -3.74 10.05 8.16
C PRO A 32 -3.27 10.27 6.71
N ALA A 33 -4.19 10.11 5.77
CA ALA A 33 -3.96 10.27 4.33
C ALA A 33 -3.89 11.74 3.87
N GLU A 34 -4.28 12.71 4.69
CA GLU A 34 -4.39 14.13 4.32
C GLU A 34 -3.09 14.74 3.75
N SER A 35 -1.95 14.30 4.26
CA SER A 35 -0.61 14.73 3.84
C SER A 35 0.17 13.63 3.10
N ALA A 36 -0.55 12.65 2.56
CA ALA A 36 0.05 11.55 1.82
C ALA A 36 0.34 11.92 0.36
N ASP A 37 1.33 11.27 -0.22
CA ASP A 37 1.49 11.20 -1.67
C ASP A 37 0.43 10.24 -2.23
N LEU A 38 -0.15 10.59 -3.38
CA LEU A 38 -0.95 9.66 -4.18
C LEU A 38 -0.02 8.87 -5.10
N ASP A 39 0.02 7.56 -4.88
CA ASP A 39 0.94 6.64 -5.53
C ASP A 39 0.20 5.72 -6.51
N HIS A 40 0.70 5.62 -7.75
CA HIS A 40 0.11 4.81 -8.80
C HIS A 40 0.59 3.36 -8.76
N SER A 41 -0.30 2.36 -8.72
CA SER A 41 0.03 0.93 -8.85
C SER A 41 0.83 0.64 -10.12
N ILE A 42 0.30 1.12 -11.25
CA ILE A 42 0.96 1.17 -12.55
C ILE A 42 1.51 2.59 -12.69
N PRO A 43 2.84 2.80 -12.72
CA PRO A 43 3.42 4.13 -12.80
C PRO A 43 2.88 4.94 -13.98
N TYR A 44 2.60 6.22 -13.74
CA TYR A 44 2.12 7.14 -14.79
C TYR A 44 3.06 7.15 -16.01
N ALA A 45 4.38 7.13 -15.78
CA ALA A 45 5.40 7.16 -16.81
C ALA A 45 5.37 5.97 -17.79
N ILE A 46 4.73 4.85 -17.40
CA ILE A 46 4.56 3.66 -18.27
C ILE A 46 3.11 3.48 -18.76
N GLY A 47 2.30 4.54 -18.68
CA GLY A 47 0.92 4.54 -19.15
C GLY A 47 -0.14 4.22 -18.09
N GLY A 48 0.20 4.27 -16.80
CA GLY A 48 -0.79 4.13 -15.74
C GLY A 48 -1.71 5.36 -15.64
N HIS A 49 -3.02 5.14 -15.60
CA HIS A 49 -4.00 6.23 -15.52
C HIS A 49 -4.14 6.76 -14.09
N THR A 50 -4.48 8.05 -13.95
CA THR A 50 -4.82 8.65 -12.67
C THR A 50 -6.28 8.34 -12.35
N SER A 51 -6.52 7.23 -11.65
CA SER A 51 -7.85 6.72 -11.32
C SER A 51 -7.87 6.05 -9.95
N ALA A 52 -9.04 5.94 -9.32
CA ALA A 52 -9.18 5.44 -7.95
C ALA A 52 -8.71 3.98 -7.78
N ASP A 53 -8.83 3.17 -8.83
CA ASP A 53 -8.35 1.79 -8.92
C ASP A 53 -6.83 1.69 -9.11
N ASN A 54 -6.19 2.75 -9.58
CA ASN A 54 -4.73 2.81 -9.75
C ASN A 54 -4.02 3.61 -8.65
N LEU A 55 -4.74 4.39 -7.83
CA LEU A 55 -4.14 5.26 -6.80
C LEU A 55 -4.29 4.71 -5.39
N LYS A 56 -3.32 5.04 -4.53
CA LYS A 56 -3.39 4.85 -3.08
C LYS A 56 -2.65 5.94 -2.31
N ALA A 57 -3.06 6.20 -1.08
CA ALA A 57 -2.37 7.16 -0.21
C ALA A 57 -1.17 6.50 0.50
N LEU A 58 0.04 6.98 0.23
CA LEU A 58 1.28 6.56 0.89
C LEU A 58 2.03 7.76 1.49
N CYS A 59 2.75 7.55 2.58
CA CYS A 59 3.72 8.57 3.00
C CYS A 59 4.94 8.54 2.10
N ARG A 60 5.71 9.63 2.06
CA ARG A 60 6.95 9.71 1.28
C ARG A 60 7.89 8.53 1.52
N LYS A 61 8.06 8.11 2.78
CA LYS A 61 8.86 6.92 3.13
C LYS A 61 8.36 5.66 2.42
N HIS A 62 7.07 5.36 2.52
CA HIS A 62 6.50 4.13 1.95
C HIS A 62 6.37 4.17 0.43
N HIS A 63 6.14 5.35 -0.15
CA HIS A 63 6.23 5.56 -1.59
C HIS A 63 7.65 5.21 -2.08
N LEU A 64 8.69 5.73 -1.43
CA LEU A 64 10.08 5.41 -1.79
C LEU A 64 10.44 3.92 -1.62
N LEU A 65 9.87 3.24 -0.62
CA LEU A 65 10.07 1.79 -0.47
C LEU A 65 9.59 1.01 -1.69
N LYS A 66 8.45 1.39 -2.26
CA LYS A 66 7.92 0.81 -3.50
C LYS A 66 8.77 1.19 -4.71
N THR A 67 9.09 2.47 -4.86
CA THR A 67 9.77 2.98 -6.06
C THR A 67 11.21 2.50 -6.16
N CYS A 68 11.94 2.45 -5.04
CA CYS A 68 13.39 2.29 -5.04
C CYS A 68 13.89 1.08 -4.24
N CYS A 69 13.08 0.49 -3.36
CA CYS A 69 13.57 -0.51 -2.40
C CYS A 69 13.00 -1.92 -2.63
N GLY A 70 12.45 -2.21 -3.81
CA GLY A 70 12.03 -3.56 -4.21
C GLY A 70 10.72 -4.04 -3.60
N TRP A 71 9.99 -3.17 -2.88
CA TRP A 71 8.63 -3.50 -2.44
C TRP A 71 7.69 -3.57 -3.63
N ARG A 72 6.81 -4.57 -3.62
CA ARG A 72 5.80 -4.76 -4.67
C ARG A 72 4.42 -4.80 -4.07
N GLU A 73 3.43 -4.59 -4.91
CA GLU A 73 2.04 -4.61 -4.50
C GLU A 73 1.12 -5.11 -5.62
N VAL A 74 -0.07 -5.54 -5.21
CA VAL A 74 -1.22 -5.78 -6.08
C VAL A 74 -2.42 -5.10 -5.42
N GLN A 75 -3.11 -4.25 -6.18
CA GLN A 75 -4.39 -3.66 -5.77
C GLN A 75 -5.51 -4.53 -6.34
N GLU A 76 -6.27 -5.15 -5.45
CA GLU A 76 -7.38 -6.03 -5.80
C GLU A 76 -8.64 -5.19 -6.10
N PRO A 77 -9.62 -5.73 -6.85
CA PRO A 77 -10.84 -5.01 -7.23
C PRO A 77 -11.70 -4.54 -6.04
N ASP A 78 -11.59 -5.20 -4.90
CA ASP A 78 -12.27 -4.83 -3.65
C ASP A 78 -11.55 -3.72 -2.87
N GLY A 79 -10.48 -3.16 -3.44
CA GLY A 79 -9.66 -2.11 -2.85
C GLY A 79 -8.64 -2.60 -1.84
N ILE A 80 -8.54 -3.91 -1.56
CA ILE A 80 -7.46 -4.48 -0.76
C ILE A 80 -6.14 -4.33 -1.52
N ILE A 81 -5.08 -3.93 -0.81
CA ILE A 81 -3.73 -3.91 -1.37
C ILE A 81 -2.91 -5.00 -0.69
N VAL A 82 -2.38 -5.92 -1.49
CA VAL A 82 -1.47 -6.98 -1.06
C VAL A 82 -0.05 -6.51 -1.27
N TRP A 83 0.69 -6.29 -0.19
CA TRP A 83 2.10 -5.92 -0.25
C TRP A 83 3.00 -7.14 -0.18
N LYS A 84 4.09 -7.07 -0.94
CA LYS A 84 5.19 -8.03 -0.91
C LYS A 84 6.48 -7.30 -0.58
N ALA A 85 7.09 -7.71 0.53
CA ALA A 85 8.40 -7.23 0.91
C ALA A 85 9.47 -7.72 -0.10
N PRO A 86 10.61 -7.02 -0.22
CA PRO A 86 11.70 -7.40 -1.11
C PRO A 86 12.28 -8.79 -0.77
N THR A 87 12.19 -9.17 0.51
CA THR A 87 12.57 -10.46 1.08
C THR A 87 11.34 -11.14 1.69
N ASP A 88 11.41 -12.46 1.91
CA ASP A 88 10.28 -13.25 2.46
C ASP A 88 10.00 -13.01 3.95
N THR A 89 10.64 -12.00 4.56
CA THR A 89 10.48 -11.62 5.96
C THR A 89 9.93 -10.21 6.08
N PHE A 90 8.73 -10.10 6.64
CA PHE A 90 8.19 -8.83 7.13
C PHE A 90 8.14 -8.87 8.65
N THR A 91 8.91 -7.98 9.30
CA THR A 91 8.73 -7.68 10.72
C THR A 91 7.88 -6.42 10.80
N ALA A 92 6.61 -6.57 11.19
CA ALA A 92 5.81 -5.40 11.57
C ALA A 92 6.45 -4.76 12.81
N PRO A 93 6.64 -3.43 12.86
CA PRO A 93 6.98 -2.78 14.12
C PRO A 93 5.84 -2.99 15.12
N ALA A 94 6.21 -3.25 16.38
CA ALA A 94 5.27 -3.35 17.51
C ALA A 94 4.50 -2.05 17.74
#